data_AF-A0A9D5KAJ1-F1
#
_entry.id   AF-A0A9D5KAJ1-F1
#
_cell.length_a   1.000
_cell.length_b   1.000
_cell.length_c   1.000
_cell.angle_alpha   90.00
_cell.angle_beta   90.00
_cell.angle_gamma   90.00
#
_symmetry.space_group_name_H-M   'P 1'
#
loop_
_entity.id
_entity.type
_entity.pdbx_description
1 polymer ?
#
loop_
_entity_poly.entity_id
_entity_poly.type
_entity_poly.pdbx_seq_one_letter_code
_entity_poly.pdbx_strand_id
1 'polypeptide(L)'
;MSQHNETITCEHIISSLKTLGFSVKRINENLISLHNGEHTIRVSRGALDEDREVRMRAELAPIFTHYKETINTSTDVNLQDVRDWLASSVS
;
A
#
# COMPACT_ATOMS: atom_id res chain seq x y z
N MET A 1 -9.70 15.07 16.84
CA MET A 1 -9.50 14.40 15.54
C MET A 1 -8.47 13.32 15.80
N SER A 2 -8.90 12.06 15.83
CA SER A 2 -8.10 10.95 16.37
C SER A 2 -6.90 10.68 15.47
N GLN A 3 -5.70 10.91 16.01
CA GLN A 3 -4.44 10.46 15.42
C GLN A 3 -4.42 8.93 15.43
N HIS A 4 -4.86 8.29 14.34
CA HIS A 4 -4.53 6.89 14.10
C HIS A 4 -3.09 6.85 13.63
N ASN A 5 -2.16 6.85 14.59
CA ASN A 5 -0.75 6.55 14.35
C ASN A 5 -0.57 5.02 14.30
N GLU A 6 -1.40 4.34 13.51
CA GLU A 6 -1.29 2.90 13.33
C GLU A 6 -0.13 2.61 12.39
N THR A 7 0.81 1.78 12.85
CA THR A 7 1.93 1.34 12.04
C THR A 7 1.41 0.58 10.82
N ILE A 8 1.60 1.14 9.62
CA ILE A 8 1.26 0.43 8.39
C ILE A 8 2.11 -0.84 8.28
N THR A 9 1.44 -1.95 7.99
CA THR A 9 2.07 -3.25 7.80
C THR A 9 2.05 -3.63 6.33
N CYS A 10 2.90 -4.60 5.96
CA CYS A 10 2.86 -5.18 4.62
C CYS A 10 1.49 -5.80 4.28
N GLU A 11 0.76 -6.32 5.27
CA GLU A 11 -0.58 -6.90 5.05
C GLU A 11 -1.63 -5.81 4.77
N HIS A 12 -1.53 -4.63 5.40
CA HIS A 12 -2.37 -3.47 5.02
C HIS A 12 -2.15 -3.13 3.54
N ILE A 13 -0.90 -3.00 3.11
CA ILE A 13 -0.55 -2.67 1.72
C ILE A 13 -1.07 -3.74 0.74
N ILE A 14 -0.88 -5.01 1.05
CA ILE A 14 -1.36 -6.12 0.23
C ILE A 14 -2.90 -6.08 0.12
N SER A 15 -3.60 -5.83 1.23
CA SER A 15 -5.07 -5.70 1.24
C SER A 15 -5.52 -4.54 0.37
N SER A 16 -4.93 -3.36 0.56
CA SER A 16 -5.27 -2.14 -0.18
C SER A 16 -5.10 -2.31 -1.68
N LEU A 17 -3.98 -2.91 -2.10
CA LEU A 17 -3.72 -3.17 -3.53
C LEU A 17 -4.71 -4.20 -4.12
N LYS A 18 -5.12 -5.23 -3.36
CA LYS A 18 -6.18 -6.15 -3.82
C LYS A 18 -7.50 -5.41 -4.04
N THR A 19 -7.86 -4.48 -3.15
CA THR A 19 -9.05 -3.65 -3.29
C THR A 19 -8.98 -2.76 -4.53
N LEU A 20 -7.79 -2.32 -4.92
CA LEU A 20 -7.54 -1.63 -6.20
C LEU A 20 -7.48 -2.57 -7.43
N GLY A 21 -7.78 -3.85 -7.26
CA GLY A 21 -7.82 -4.83 -8.34
C GLY A 21 -6.47 -5.50 -8.67
N PHE A 22 -5.44 -5.32 -7.84
CA PHE A 22 -4.17 -6.00 -8.07
C PHE A 22 -4.29 -7.50 -7.82
N SER A 23 -3.79 -8.25 -8.79
CA SER A 23 -3.66 -9.70 -8.70
C SER A 23 -2.40 -10.08 -7.96
N VAL A 24 -2.51 -11.06 -7.06
CA VAL A 24 -1.43 -11.46 -6.16
C VAL A 24 -0.73 -12.70 -6.68
N LYS A 25 0.59 -12.63 -6.82
CA LYS A 25 1.46 -13.76 -7.15
C LYS A 25 2.51 -13.93 -6.04
N ARG A 26 2.44 -15.06 -5.33
CA ARG A 26 3.49 -15.44 -4.38
C ARG A 26 4.75 -15.85 -5.16
N ILE A 27 5.88 -15.21 -4.87
CA ILE A 27 7.18 -15.56 -5.45
C ILE A 27 7.87 -16.60 -4.57
N ASN A 28 7.94 -16.34 -3.27
CA ASN A 28 8.44 -17.26 -2.26
C ASN A 28 7.73 -16.99 -0.92
N GLU A 29 8.18 -17.64 0.17
CA GLU A 29 7.56 -17.51 1.50
C GLU A 29 7.50 -16.07 2.01
N ASN A 30 8.49 -15.25 1.64
CA ASN A 30 8.70 -13.91 2.14
C ASN A 30 8.44 -12.81 1.11
N LEU A 31 8.15 -13.14 -0.16
CA LEU A 31 8.01 -12.16 -1.23
C LEU A 31 6.74 -12.39 -2.04
N ILE A 32 5.95 -11.33 -2.14
CA ILE A 32 4.71 -11.28 -2.90
C ILE A 32 4.86 -10.20 -3.98
N SER A 33 4.45 -10.53 -5.20
CA SER A 33 4.32 -9.57 -6.28
C SER A 33 2.84 -9.31 -6.55
N LEU A 34 2.47 -8.04 -6.57
CA LEU A 34 1.14 -7.58 -6.92
C LEU A 34 1.21 -6.90 -8.28
N HIS A 35 0.27 -7.22 -9.17
CA HIS A 35 0.25 -6.68 -10.52
C HIS A 35 -1.16 -6.21 -10.92
N ASN A 36 -1.25 -5.07 -11.59
CA ASN A 36 -2.47 -4.58 -12.22
C ASN A 36 -2.11 -3.82 -13.50
N GLY A 37 -2.35 -4.44 -14.66
CA GLY A 37 -1.95 -3.89 -15.95
C GLY A 37 -0.44 -3.63 -16.00
N GLU A 38 -0.07 -2.35 -16.10
CA GLU A 38 1.33 -1.88 -16.15
C GLU A 38 1.98 -1.76 -14.77
N HIS A 39 1.20 -1.74 -13.69
CA HIS A 39 1.73 -1.59 -12.34
C HIS A 39 2.18 -2.94 -11.79
N THR A 40 3.42 -3.00 -11.28
CA THR A 40 3.92 -4.14 -10.51
C THR A 40 4.61 -3.64 -9.25
N ILE A 41 4.16 -4.12 -8.09
CA ILE A 41 4.78 -3.86 -6.79
C ILE A 41 5.27 -5.17 -6.20
N ARG A 42 6.42 -5.15 -5.51
CA ARG A 42 6.91 -6.29 -4.73
C ARG A 42 6.90 -5.95 -3.25
N VAL A 43 6.10 -6.69 -2.49
CA VAL A 43 5.98 -6.54 -1.04
C VAL A 43 6.63 -7.74 -0.37
N SER A 44 7.65 -7.48 0.45
CA SER A 44 8.24 -8.50 1.31
C SER A 44 7.40 -8.63 2.58
N ARG A 45 7.11 -9.86 3.02
CA ARG A 45 6.44 -10.12 4.29
C ARG A 45 7.36 -9.74 5.46
N GLY A 46 6.76 -9.30 6.57
CA GLY A 46 7.48 -8.84 7.76
C GLY A 46 7.27 -7.36 8.05
N ALA A 47 8.03 -6.84 9.01
CA ALA A 47 8.00 -5.42 9.35
C ALA A 47 8.59 -4.55 8.22
N LEU A 48 8.05 -3.34 8.10
CA LEU A 48 8.67 -2.27 7.32
C LEU A 48 9.73 -1.62 8.21
N ASP A 49 11.01 -1.83 7.90
CA ASP A 49 12.07 -0.96 8.41
C ASP A 49 12.00 0.41 7.71
N GLU A 50 12.69 1.42 8.23
CA GLU A 50 12.64 2.80 7.69
C GLU A 50 12.96 2.84 6.19
N ASP A 51 14.00 2.12 5.75
CA ASP A 51 14.41 2.04 4.36
C ASP A 51 13.35 1.40 3.46
N ARG A 52 12.68 0.34 3.94
CA ARG A 52 11.57 -0.31 3.22
C ARG A 52 10.36 0.59 3.17
N GLU A 53 10.04 1.29 4.25
CA GLU A 53 8.95 2.26 4.27
C GLU A 53 9.15 3.34 3.21
N VAL A 54 10.33 3.96 3.14
CA VAL A 54 10.64 5.00 2.13
C VAL A 54 10.46 4.46 0.71
N ARG A 55 11.02 3.28 0.40
CA ARG A 55 10.85 2.66 -0.93
C ARG A 55 9.40 2.35 -1.25
N MET A 56 8.67 1.80 -0.28
CA MET A 56 7.28 1.42 -0.44
C MET A 56 6.39 2.64 -0.67
N ARG A 57 6.64 3.75 0.04
CA ARG A 57 5.96 5.02 -0.21
C ARG A 57 6.19 5.52 -1.63
N ALA A 58 7.45 5.49 -2.10
CA ALA A 58 7.80 5.91 -3.45
C ALA A 58 7.12 5.04 -4.54
N GLU A 59 7.03 3.73 -4.34
CA GLU A 59 6.34 2.80 -5.26
C GLU A 59 4.80 2.98 -5.24
N LEU A 60 4.21 3.20 -4.07
CA LEU A 60 2.75 3.31 -3.91
C LEU A 60 2.20 4.67 -4.30
N ALA A 61 2.94 5.76 -4.09
CA ALA A 61 2.49 7.13 -4.38
C ALA A 61 1.91 7.33 -5.81
N PRO A 62 2.57 6.90 -6.90
CA PRO A 62 2.01 7.04 -8.24
C PRO A 62 0.74 6.20 -8.45
N ILE A 63 0.65 5.02 -7.83
CA ILE A 63 -0.51 4.14 -7.90
C ILE A 63 -1.69 4.76 -7.16
N PHE A 64 -1.49 5.25 -5.94
CA PHE A 64 -2.54 5.92 -5.16
C PHE A 64 -3.00 7.23 -5.83
N THR A 65 -2.10 7.91 -6.56
CA THR A 65 -2.47 9.06 -7.38
C THR A 65 -3.35 8.66 -8.56
N HIS A 66 -3.01 7.56 -9.25
CA HIS A 66 -3.79 7.03 -10.37
C HIS A 66 -5.20 6.59 -9.94
N TYR A 67 -5.31 5.88 -8.79
CA TYR A 67 -6.58 5.35 -8.28
C TYR A 67 -7.30 6.30 -7.30
N LYS A 68 -6.98 7.60 -7.30
CA LYS A 68 -7.46 8.57 -6.30
C LYS A 68 -8.99 8.58 -6.14
N GLU A 69 -9.75 8.51 -7.23
CA GLU A 69 -11.21 8.52 -7.19
C GLU A 69 -11.78 7.24 -6.54
N THR A 70 -11.23 6.08 -6.92
CA THR A 70 -11.58 4.78 -6.32
C THR A 70 -11.27 4.78 -4.82
N ILE A 71 -10.12 5.30 -4.42
CA ILE A 71 -9.70 5.37 -3.02
C ILE A 71 -10.64 6.29 -2.22
N ASN A 72 -10.97 7.47 -2.75
CA ASN A 72 -11.81 8.45 -2.06
C ASN A 72 -13.24 7.98 -1.80
N THR A 73 -13.76 7.08 -2.64
CA THR A 73 -15.11 6.51 -2.48
C THR A 73 -15.12 5.15 -1.78
N SER A 74 -13.94 4.56 -1.54
CA SER A 74 -13.81 3.27 -0.87
C SER A 74 -14.10 3.38 0.63
N THR A 75 -14.76 2.35 1.15
CA THR A 75 -14.99 2.16 2.60
C THR A 75 -13.99 1.18 3.22
N ASP A 76 -13.03 0.67 2.44
CA ASP A 76 -11.97 -0.21 2.91
C ASP A 76 -11.02 0.56 3.83
N VAL A 77 -11.04 0.21 5.12
CA VAL A 77 -10.25 0.88 6.17
C VAL A 77 -8.75 0.77 5.90
N ASN A 78 -8.25 -0.41 5.49
CA ASN A 78 -6.83 -0.58 5.16
C ASN A 78 -6.41 0.32 4.00
N LEU A 79 -7.29 0.50 3.00
CA LEU A 79 -7.02 1.40 1.88
C LEU A 79 -6.98 2.87 2.33
N GLN A 80 -7.87 3.28 3.24
CA GLN A 80 -7.84 4.62 3.83
C GLN A 80 -6.59 4.85 4.68
N ASP A 81 -6.21 3.87 5.51
CA ASP A 81 -5.04 3.97 6.38
C ASP A 81 -3.74 4.08 5.56
N VAL A 82 -3.60 3.28 4.50
CA VAL A 82 -2.44 3.39 3.60
C VAL A 82 -2.43 4.74 2.86
N ARG A 83 -3.59 5.27 2.48
CA ARG A 83 -3.68 6.62 1.87
C ARG A 83 -3.20 7.69 2.86
N ASP A 84 -3.70 7.65 4.08
CA ASP A 84 -3.39 8.66 5.10
C ASP A 84 -1.92 8.56 5.54
N TRP A 85 -1.41 7.34 5.66
CA TRP A 85 0.01 7.08 5.85
C TRP A 85 0.83 7.70 4.73
N LEU A 86 0.52 7.48 3.44
CA LEU A 86 1.24 8.10 2.32
C LEU A 86 1.20 9.64 2.37
N ALA A 87 0.11 10.23 2.82
CA ALA A 87 -0.01 11.68 2.98
C ALA A 87 0.86 12.23 4.12
N SER A 88 1.09 11.46 5.18
CA SER A 88 1.85 11.89 6.37
C SER A 88 3.35 12.11 6.14
N SER A 89 3.96 11.51 5.11
CA SER A 89 5.40 11.73 4.83
C SER A 89 5.71 12.98 4.01
N VAL A 90 4.71 13.77 3.62
CA VAL A 90 4.89 14.94 2.74
C VAL A 90 5.02 16.24 3.58
N SER A 91 5.59 16.16 4.78
CA SER A 91 5.80 17.32 5.68
C SER A 91 7.27 17.62 5.89
#